data_AF-A0A1R1EJ88-F1
#
_entry.id   AF-A0A1R1EJ88-F1
#
_cell.length_a   1.000
_cell.length_b   1.000
_cell.length_c   1.000
_cell.angle_alpha   90.00
_cell.angle_beta   90.00
_cell.angle_gamma   90.00
#
_symmetry.space_group_name_H-M   'P 1'
#
loop_
_entity.id
_entity.type
_entity.pdbx_description
1 polymer ?
#
loop_
_entity_poly.entity_id
_entity_poly.type
_entity_poly.pdbx_seq_one_letter_code
_entity_poly.pdbx_strand_id
1 'polypeptide(L)'
;MHKSWFFTAVILIPLIVFIGFGWSGGWAESRSWISGAGAGCAAAAVLRFVYRMLNRRQGSGMPAPFYIGSGIAAGLYAGAVLLEMLLFSLWTTLSVTSYVWSQILTLLGFIILTGTVELSGTYAARQERRDHRSWSKGRDTANRLETIRQKLQSLPEQSRHGHVQEQIRRLEDTLRYSDPNSVPALYEVEQLLLQKISLLEDQVSLIATAVPDQREQLANEALLLIQDIERTARERNSQLLQAKAGST
;
A
#
# COMPACT_ATOMS: atom_id res chain seq x y z
N MET A 1 15.76 12.31 -14.44
CA MET A 1 15.65 13.77 -14.27
C MET A 1 16.06 14.14 -12.86
N HIS A 2 17.04 15.04 -12.68
CA HIS A 2 17.45 15.49 -11.36
C HIS A 2 16.29 16.19 -10.65
N LYS A 3 15.96 15.73 -9.44
CA LYS A 3 14.85 16.21 -8.61
C LYS A 3 14.84 17.74 -8.45
N SER A 4 16.01 18.38 -8.47
CA SER A 4 16.15 19.83 -8.29
C SER A 4 15.50 20.64 -9.42
N TRP A 5 15.72 20.28 -10.68
CA TRP A 5 15.20 21.03 -11.84
C TRP A 5 13.67 21.09 -11.86
N PHE A 6 13.01 20.04 -11.36
CA PHE A 6 11.56 20.01 -11.29
C PHE A 6 11.02 20.94 -10.19
N PHE A 7 11.64 20.94 -9.00
CA PHE A 7 11.26 21.90 -7.96
C PHE A 7 11.44 23.33 -8.44
N THR A 8 12.51 23.58 -9.21
CA THR A 8 12.70 24.87 -9.89
C THR A 8 11.54 25.15 -10.83
N ALA A 9 11.15 24.22 -11.70
CA ALA A 9 10.03 24.43 -12.64
C ALA A 9 8.67 24.67 -11.96
N VAL A 10 8.37 23.95 -10.88
CA VAL A 10 7.13 24.13 -10.10
C VAL A 10 7.03 25.49 -9.45
N ILE A 11 8.15 26.14 -9.15
CA ILE A 11 8.16 27.49 -8.54
C ILE A 11 8.24 28.54 -9.63
N LEU A 12 9.13 28.35 -10.60
CA LEU A 12 9.52 29.34 -11.59
C LEU A 12 8.43 29.53 -12.65
N ILE A 13 7.74 28.47 -13.09
CA ILE A 13 6.64 28.60 -14.07
C ILE A 13 5.45 29.37 -13.47
N PRO A 14 4.92 29.02 -12.28
CA PRO A 14 3.89 29.84 -11.62
C PRO A 14 4.31 31.29 -11.37
N LEU A 15 5.57 31.53 -11.02
CA LEU A 15 6.09 32.88 -10.82
C LEU A 15 6.12 33.67 -12.13
N ILE A 16 6.56 33.06 -13.24
CA ILE A 16 6.51 33.67 -14.57
C ILE A 16 5.06 33.98 -14.95
N VAL A 17 4.14 33.05 -14.72
CA VAL A 17 2.71 33.24 -15.00
C VAL A 17 2.16 34.43 -14.20
N PHE A 18 2.45 34.49 -12.90
CA PHE A 18 2.04 35.60 -12.03
C PHE A 18 2.55 36.96 -12.55
N ILE A 19 3.86 37.05 -12.83
CA ILE A 19 4.50 38.28 -13.31
C ILE A 19 3.97 38.66 -14.70
N GLY A 20 3.78 37.69 -15.59
CA GLY A 20 3.29 37.91 -16.94
C GLY A 20 1.90 38.55 -16.96
N PHE A 21 0.99 38.07 -16.11
CA PHE A 21 -0.35 38.65 -15.95
C PHE A 21 -0.30 40.06 -15.36
N GLY A 22 0.54 40.30 -14.33
CA GLY A 22 0.73 41.62 -13.74
C GLY A 22 1.30 42.64 -14.74
N TRP A 23 2.20 42.21 -15.63
CA TRP A 23 2.73 43.06 -16.70
C TRP A 23 1.67 43.33 -17.76
N SER A 24 0.94 42.31 -18.25
CA SER A 24 -0.01 42.47 -19.35
C SER A 24 -1.20 43.39 -19.03
N GLY A 25 -1.65 43.43 -17.77
CA GLY A 25 -2.72 44.33 -17.33
C GLY A 25 -2.24 45.71 -16.86
N GLY A 26 -0.92 45.91 -16.77
CA GLY A 26 -0.32 47.09 -16.17
C GLY A 26 -0.26 47.03 -14.64
N TRP A 27 0.82 47.57 -14.09
CA TRP A 27 1.17 47.46 -12.67
C TRP A 27 0.11 47.97 -11.70
N ALA A 28 -0.74 48.89 -12.14
CA ALA A 28 -1.80 49.50 -11.32
C ALA A 28 -3.11 48.68 -11.29
N GLU A 29 -3.27 47.68 -12.16
CA GLU A 29 -4.53 46.92 -12.26
C GLU A 29 -4.52 45.70 -11.32
N SER A 30 -5.17 45.85 -10.17
CA SER A 30 -5.26 44.81 -9.13
C SER A 30 -5.86 43.49 -9.63
N ARG A 31 -6.81 43.53 -10.57
CA ARG A 31 -7.45 42.33 -11.15
C ARG A 31 -6.48 41.44 -11.92
N SER A 32 -5.50 42.05 -12.58
CA SER A 32 -4.49 41.35 -13.38
C SER A 32 -3.52 40.59 -12.47
N TRP A 33 -3.15 41.16 -11.32
CA TRP A 33 -2.38 40.45 -10.29
C TRP A 33 -3.15 39.30 -9.63
N ILE A 34 -4.45 39.50 -9.34
CA ILE A 34 -5.30 38.44 -8.75
C ILE A 34 -5.45 37.26 -9.72
N SER A 35 -5.70 37.56 -11.00
CA SER A 35 -5.73 36.56 -12.07
C SER A 35 -4.39 35.82 -12.14
N GLY A 36 -3.28 36.56 -12.19
CA GLY A 36 -1.94 35.98 -12.21
C GLY A 36 -1.68 35.02 -11.05
N ALA A 37 -2.16 35.35 -9.84
CA ALA A 37 -2.01 34.49 -8.67
C ALA A 37 -2.82 33.20 -8.81
N GLY A 38 -4.07 33.30 -9.25
CA GLY A 38 -4.92 32.14 -9.57
C GLY A 38 -4.31 31.24 -10.63
N ALA A 39 -3.88 31.81 -11.76
CA ALA A 39 -3.25 31.08 -12.87
C ALA A 39 -1.94 30.41 -12.42
N GLY A 40 -1.13 31.10 -11.64
CA GLY A 40 0.10 30.55 -11.06
C GLY A 40 -0.19 29.33 -10.19
N CYS A 41 -1.16 29.43 -9.28
CA CYS A 41 -1.58 28.30 -8.44
C CYS A 41 -2.11 27.11 -9.28
N ALA A 42 -2.93 27.39 -10.30
CA ALA A 42 -3.42 26.36 -11.23
C ALA A 42 -2.28 25.67 -11.99
N ALA A 43 -1.31 26.45 -12.50
CA ALA A 43 -0.12 25.92 -13.16
C ALA A 43 0.72 25.04 -12.21
N ALA A 44 0.90 25.47 -10.96
CA ALA A 44 1.60 24.70 -9.94
C ALA A 44 0.90 23.35 -9.66
N ALA A 45 -0.43 23.36 -9.56
CA ALA A 45 -1.24 22.16 -9.35
C ALA A 45 -1.09 21.16 -10.50
N VAL A 46 -1.18 21.63 -11.75
CA VAL A 46 -1.03 20.80 -12.95
C VAL A 46 0.40 20.25 -13.06
N LEU A 47 1.42 21.08 -12.87
CA LEU A 47 2.83 20.64 -12.92
C LEU A 47 3.12 19.60 -11.83
N ARG A 48 2.62 19.80 -10.61
CA ARG A 48 2.73 18.82 -9.52
C ARG A 48 2.11 17.48 -9.91
N PHE A 49 0.93 17.49 -10.54
CA PHE A 49 0.28 16.27 -11.03
C PHE A 49 1.10 15.59 -12.13
N VAL A 50 1.52 16.32 -13.16
CA VAL A 50 2.33 15.78 -14.28
C VAL A 50 3.61 15.13 -13.77
N TYR A 51 4.28 15.73 -12.80
CA TYR A 51 5.47 15.12 -12.22
C TYR A 51 5.21 13.85 -11.44
N ARG A 52 4.13 13.82 -10.66
CA ARG A 52 3.70 12.58 -10.01
C ARG A 52 3.40 11.49 -11.05
N MET A 53 2.87 11.87 -12.22
CA MET A 53 2.66 10.96 -13.36
C MET A 53 3.96 10.37 -13.87
N LEU A 54 4.92 11.23 -14.20
CA LEU A 54 6.17 10.85 -14.84
C LEU A 54 7.05 10.02 -13.89
N ASN A 55 7.02 10.35 -12.60
CA ASN A 55 7.79 9.63 -11.57
C ASN A 55 7.04 8.45 -10.96
N ARG A 56 5.90 8.05 -11.52
CA ARG A 56 5.09 6.91 -11.05
C ARG A 56 5.89 5.61 -10.96
N ARG A 57 6.85 5.40 -11.88
CA ARG A 57 7.74 4.24 -11.90
C ARG A 57 8.69 4.13 -10.69
N GLN A 58 8.89 5.22 -9.94
CA GLN A 58 9.74 5.24 -8.74
C GLN A 58 8.96 5.05 -7.44
N GLY A 59 7.77 4.44 -7.50
CA GLY A 59 7.04 4.00 -6.32
C GLY A 59 5.98 4.98 -5.82
N SER A 60 5.18 5.59 -6.72
CA SER A 60 3.98 6.29 -6.25
C SER A 60 3.09 5.28 -5.53
N GLY A 61 3.02 5.39 -4.20
CA GLY A 61 2.38 4.38 -3.38
C GLY A 61 0.88 4.23 -3.61
N MET A 62 0.25 5.18 -4.32
CA MET A 62 -1.19 5.33 -4.41
C MET A 62 -1.83 4.45 -5.51
N PRO A 63 -2.96 3.76 -5.24
CA PRO A 63 -3.70 2.99 -6.23
C PRO A 63 -4.23 3.84 -7.39
N ALA A 64 -4.45 3.22 -8.55
CA ALA A 64 -4.81 3.90 -9.80
C ALA A 64 -6.06 4.82 -9.72
N PRO A 65 -7.16 4.46 -9.03
CA PRO A 65 -8.34 5.32 -8.94
C PRO A 65 -8.08 6.67 -8.28
N PHE A 66 -7.31 6.69 -7.19
CA PHE A 66 -6.98 7.92 -6.47
C PHE A 66 -6.00 8.78 -7.26
N TYR A 67 -5.10 8.15 -8.01
CA TYR A 67 -4.23 8.84 -8.92
C TYR A 67 -5.03 9.58 -10.02
N ILE A 68 -5.98 8.90 -10.65
CA ILE A 68 -6.89 9.51 -11.65
C ILE A 68 -7.69 10.65 -11.00
N GLY A 69 -8.23 10.42 -9.80
CA GLY A 69 -8.94 11.44 -9.02
C GLY A 69 -8.11 12.70 -8.78
N SER A 70 -6.81 12.56 -8.48
CA SER A 70 -5.91 13.71 -8.30
C SER A 70 -5.69 14.51 -9.58
N GLY A 71 -5.70 13.86 -10.74
CA GLY A 71 -5.62 14.51 -12.05
C GLY A 71 -6.90 15.25 -12.39
N ILE A 72 -8.05 14.64 -12.12
CA ILE A 72 -9.36 15.28 -12.27
C ILE A 72 -9.46 16.52 -11.38
N ALA A 73 -9.03 16.43 -10.11
CA ALA A 73 -9.02 17.57 -9.20
C ALA A 73 -8.16 18.73 -9.72
N ALA A 74 -6.94 18.44 -10.22
CA ALA A 74 -6.07 19.46 -10.81
C ALA A 74 -6.68 20.08 -12.08
N GLY A 75 -7.29 19.27 -12.95
CA GLY A 75 -7.97 19.74 -14.16
C GLY A 75 -9.20 20.61 -13.86
N LEU A 76 -10.05 20.18 -12.92
CA LEU A 76 -11.22 20.95 -12.48
C LEU A 76 -10.83 22.29 -11.85
N TYR A 77 -9.78 22.30 -11.01
CA TYR A 77 -9.28 23.53 -10.42
C TYR A 77 -8.75 24.50 -11.48
N ALA A 78 -7.93 24.03 -12.42
CA ALA A 78 -7.44 24.86 -13.52
C ALA A 78 -8.59 25.40 -14.38
N GLY A 79 -9.58 24.56 -14.70
CA GLY A 79 -10.78 24.98 -15.42
C GLY A 79 -11.60 26.02 -14.68
N ALA A 80 -11.78 25.86 -13.36
CA ALA A 80 -12.50 26.83 -12.51
C ALA A 80 -11.78 28.18 -12.47
N VAL A 81 -10.46 28.19 -12.28
CA VAL A 81 -9.65 29.42 -12.30
C VAL A 81 -9.76 30.14 -13.64
N LEU A 82 -9.66 29.41 -14.77
CA LEU A 82 -9.81 30.00 -16.10
C LEU A 82 -11.23 30.54 -16.34
N LEU A 83 -12.25 29.82 -15.86
CA LEU A 83 -13.63 30.27 -15.94
C LEU A 83 -13.85 31.54 -15.12
N GLU A 84 -13.32 31.62 -13.90
CA GLU A 84 -13.39 32.82 -13.08
C GLU A 84 -12.70 34.00 -13.75
N MET A 85 -11.51 33.82 -14.33
CA MET A 85 -10.84 34.87 -15.11
C MET A 85 -11.71 35.39 -16.25
N LEU A 86 -12.31 34.48 -17.02
CA LEU A 86 -13.19 34.83 -18.13
C LEU A 86 -14.43 35.59 -17.65
N LEU A 87 -15.10 35.10 -16.61
CA LEU A 87 -16.30 35.71 -16.05
C LEU A 87 -16.01 37.11 -15.49
N PHE A 88 -14.92 37.29 -14.74
CA PHE A 88 -14.55 38.60 -14.17
C PHE A 88 -13.93 39.56 -15.19
N SER A 89 -13.43 39.04 -16.32
CA SER A 89 -13.05 39.87 -17.48
C SER A 89 -14.28 40.40 -18.22
N LEU A 90 -15.36 39.62 -18.30
CA LEU A 90 -16.60 40.01 -18.98
C LEU A 90 -17.50 40.89 -18.09
N TRP A 91 -17.58 40.60 -16.79
CA TRP A 91 -18.33 41.38 -15.81
C TRP A 91 -17.44 42.34 -15.02
N THR A 92 -17.18 43.50 -15.62
CA THR A 92 -16.36 44.56 -15.02
C THR A 92 -17.01 45.22 -13.79
N THR A 93 -18.32 45.05 -13.60
CA THR A 93 -19.08 45.64 -12.48
C THR A 93 -18.87 44.94 -11.13
N LEU A 94 -18.31 43.73 -11.11
CA LEU A 94 -18.04 43.00 -9.87
C LEU A 94 -16.89 43.65 -9.09
N SER A 95 -17.04 43.72 -7.77
CA SER A 95 -16.00 44.29 -6.90
C SER A 95 -14.73 43.44 -6.90
N VAL A 96 -13.58 44.08 -6.71
CA VAL A 96 -12.28 43.39 -6.56
C VAL A 96 -12.31 42.44 -5.37
N THR A 97 -12.99 42.82 -4.29
CA THR A 97 -13.16 41.99 -3.08
C THR A 97 -13.89 40.68 -3.39
N SER A 98 -14.96 40.74 -4.19
CA SER A 98 -15.69 39.55 -4.62
C SER A 98 -14.82 38.62 -5.46
N TYR A 99 -13.93 39.20 -6.29
CA TYR A 99 -13.02 38.41 -7.11
C TYR A 99 -11.98 37.66 -6.27
N VAL A 100 -11.37 38.35 -5.30
CA VAL A 100 -10.42 37.73 -4.36
C VAL A 100 -11.08 36.59 -3.59
N TRP A 101 -12.29 36.80 -3.07
CA TRP A 101 -13.01 35.75 -2.34
C TRP A 101 -13.35 34.54 -3.21
N SER A 102 -13.74 34.74 -4.47
CA SER A 102 -13.96 33.65 -5.42
C SER A 102 -12.72 32.78 -5.57
N GLN A 103 -11.56 33.40 -5.82
CA GLN A 103 -10.29 32.71 -5.98
C GLN A 103 -9.87 31.96 -4.71
N ILE A 104 -10.07 32.56 -3.52
CA ILE A 104 -9.79 31.91 -2.23
C ILE A 104 -10.68 30.68 -2.03
N LEU A 105 -11.98 30.80 -2.29
CA LEU A 105 -12.93 29.70 -2.12
C LEU A 105 -12.62 28.55 -3.08
N THR A 106 -12.30 28.87 -4.34
CA THR A 106 -11.91 27.88 -5.35
C THR A 106 -10.60 27.18 -4.99
N LEU A 107 -9.62 27.90 -4.44
CA LEU A 107 -8.39 27.31 -3.91
C LEU A 107 -8.66 26.40 -2.70
N LEU A 108 -9.50 26.83 -1.75
CA LEU A 108 -9.86 26.03 -0.58
C LEU A 108 -10.57 24.73 -0.98
N GLY A 109 -11.52 24.81 -1.91
CA GLY A 109 -12.20 23.64 -2.47
C GLY A 109 -11.22 22.66 -3.09
N PHE A 110 -10.24 23.16 -3.86
CA PHE A 110 -9.16 22.34 -4.41
C PHE A 110 -8.29 21.68 -3.35
N ILE A 111 -7.90 22.40 -2.29
CA ILE A 111 -7.09 21.87 -1.19
C ILE A 111 -7.85 20.73 -0.47
N ILE A 112 -9.13 20.93 -0.17
CA ILE A 112 -9.97 19.91 0.49
C ILE A 112 -10.12 18.67 -0.40
N LEU A 113 -10.48 18.85 -1.67
CA LEU A 113 -10.65 17.74 -2.62
C LEU A 113 -9.35 16.96 -2.82
N THR A 114 -8.24 17.65 -3.03
CA THR A 114 -6.95 16.99 -3.24
C THR A 114 -6.45 16.32 -1.95
N GLY A 115 -6.66 16.97 -0.80
CA GLY A 115 -6.32 16.42 0.51
C GLY A 115 -7.05 15.12 0.82
N THR A 116 -8.36 15.08 0.55
CA THR A 116 -9.18 13.86 0.74
C THR A 116 -8.73 12.73 -0.18
N VAL A 117 -8.48 13.02 -1.46
CA VAL A 117 -7.97 12.03 -2.42
C VAL A 117 -6.59 11.51 -2.01
N GLU A 118 -5.68 12.40 -1.58
CA GLU A 118 -4.33 12.03 -1.17
C GLU A 118 -4.33 11.16 0.11
N LEU A 119 -5.13 11.54 1.11
CA LEU A 119 -5.25 10.77 2.36
C LEU A 119 -5.88 9.40 2.10
N SER A 120 -6.97 9.36 1.34
CA SER A 120 -7.65 8.10 1.02
C SER A 120 -6.77 7.16 0.19
N GLY A 121 -6.05 7.72 -0.79
CA GLY A 121 -5.15 6.94 -1.63
C GLY A 121 -3.93 6.42 -0.88
N THR A 122 -3.37 7.18 0.07
CA THR A 122 -2.27 6.70 0.92
C THR A 122 -2.75 5.67 1.95
N TYR A 123 -3.99 5.77 2.42
CA TYR A 123 -4.60 4.76 3.26
C TYR A 123 -4.80 3.44 2.49
N ALA A 124 -5.45 3.50 1.32
CA ALA A 124 -5.67 2.35 0.46
C ALA A 124 -4.36 1.67 0.06
N ALA A 125 -3.32 2.45 -0.27
CA ALA A 125 -1.98 1.96 -0.53
C ALA A 125 -1.39 1.14 0.62
N ARG A 126 -1.55 1.63 1.85
CA ARG A 126 -1.03 0.96 3.05
C ARG A 126 -1.81 -0.32 3.32
N GLN A 127 -3.12 -0.31 3.08
CA GLN A 127 -3.97 -1.47 3.22
C GLN A 127 -3.60 -2.55 2.20
N GLU A 128 -3.52 -2.22 0.91
CA GLU A 128 -3.13 -3.15 -0.15
C GLU A 128 -1.75 -3.78 0.10
N ARG A 129 -0.78 -2.99 0.59
CA ARG A 129 0.55 -3.50 0.98
C ARG A 129 0.54 -4.39 2.24
N ARG A 130 -0.43 -4.23 3.12
CA ARG A 130 -0.61 -5.11 4.29
C ARG A 130 -1.22 -6.42 3.83
N ASP A 131 -2.28 -6.34 3.03
CA ASP A 131 -2.97 -7.50 2.48
C ASP A 131 -1.99 -8.31 1.59
N HIS A 132 -1.30 -7.70 0.63
CA HIS A 132 -0.32 -8.43 -0.19
C HIS A 132 0.78 -9.11 0.63
N ARG A 133 1.21 -8.50 1.74
CA ARG A 133 2.19 -9.13 2.63
C ARG A 133 1.60 -10.33 3.38
N SER A 134 0.36 -10.25 3.89
CA SER A 134 -0.28 -11.39 4.54
C SER A 134 -0.48 -12.56 3.57
N TRP A 135 -0.97 -12.29 2.36
CA TRP A 135 -1.12 -13.30 1.30
C TRP A 135 0.21 -13.96 0.91
N SER A 136 1.29 -13.18 0.80
CA SER A 136 2.62 -13.73 0.47
C SER A 136 3.18 -14.65 1.56
N LYS A 137 2.97 -14.31 2.85
CA LYS A 137 3.44 -15.11 3.98
C LYS A 137 2.70 -16.45 4.11
N GLY A 138 1.38 -16.44 3.92
CA GLY A 138 0.58 -17.67 3.93
C GLY A 138 1.02 -18.64 2.83
N ARG A 139 1.30 -18.11 1.63
CA ARG A 139 1.78 -18.92 0.50
C ARG A 139 3.21 -19.44 0.70
N ASP A 140 4.10 -18.63 1.26
CA ASP A 140 5.47 -19.05 1.60
C ASP A 140 5.47 -20.19 2.62
N THR A 141 4.60 -20.11 3.62
CA THR A 141 4.47 -21.14 4.66
C THR A 141 4.02 -22.49 4.09
N ALA A 142 3.04 -22.48 3.18
CA ALA A 142 2.57 -23.69 2.50
C ALA A 142 3.67 -24.29 1.61
N ASN A 143 4.40 -23.46 0.86
CA ASN A 143 5.51 -23.92 0.01
C ASN A 143 6.67 -24.52 0.83
N ARG A 144 6.95 -23.97 2.02
CA ARG A 144 7.95 -24.55 2.95
C ARG A 144 7.54 -25.95 3.40
N LEU A 145 6.27 -26.15 3.78
CA LEU A 145 5.76 -27.48 4.16
C LEU A 145 5.81 -28.48 3.00
N GLU A 146 5.51 -28.03 1.78
CA GLU A 146 5.67 -28.85 0.58
C GLU A 146 7.14 -29.28 0.40
N THR A 147 8.08 -28.36 0.60
CA THR A 147 9.53 -28.64 0.51
C THR A 147 9.97 -29.65 1.58
N ILE A 148 9.51 -29.50 2.82
CA ILE A 148 9.77 -30.45 3.91
C ILE A 148 9.24 -31.84 3.55
N ARG A 149 8.02 -31.92 2.98
CA ARG A 149 7.42 -33.17 2.52
C ARG A 149 8.24 -33.84 1.42
N GLN A 150 8.72 -33.07 0.44
CA GLN A 150 9.58 -33.58 -0.63
C GLN A 150 10.93 -34.12 -0.09
N LYS A 151 11.53 -33.41 0.88
CA LYS A 151 12.76 -33.89 1.57
C LYS A 151 12.51 -35.24 2.26
N LEU A 152 11.40 -35.41 2.97
CA LEU A 152 11.02 -36.68 3.61
C LEU A 152 10.81 -37.82 2.60
N GLN A 153 10.19 -37.55 1.45
CA GLN A 153 9.96 -38.56 0.40
C GLN A 153 11.27 -39.08 -0.22
N SER A 154 12.34 -38.29 -0.18
CA SER A 154 13.65 -38.69 -0.71
C SER A 154 14.44 -39.60 0.24
N LEU A 155 13.95 -39.85 1.45
CA LEU A 155 14.61 -40.68 2.44
C LEU A 155 14.25 -42.17 2.29
N PRO A 156 15.16 -43.10 2.63
CA PRO A 156 14.87 -44.53 2.64
C PRO A 156 13.63 -44.84 3.49
N GLU A 157 12.77 -45.74 3.01
CA GLU A 157 11.53 -46.08 3.72
C GLU A 157 11.82 -46.70 5.08
N GLN A 158 11.37 -46.01 6.13
CA GLN A 158 11.19 -46.56 7.48
C GLN A 158 9.73 -46.41 7.89
N SER A 159 9.22 -47.35 8.67
CA SER A 159 7.80 -47.51 9.05
C SER A 159 7.14 -46.24 9.60
N ARG A 160 7.91 -45.34 10.24
CA ARG A 160 7.42 -44.08 10.82
C ARG A 160 7.49 -42.86 9.88
N HIS A 161 8.27 -42.91 8.80
CA HIS A 161 8.36 -41.81 7.83
C HIS A 161 7.01 -41.54 7.15
N GLY A 162 6.26 -42.61 6.83
CA GLY A 162 4.90 -42.49 6.28
C GLY A 162 3.93 -41.77 7.22
N HIS A 163 4.07 -41.94 8.54
CA HIS A 163 3.24 -41.25 9.53
C HIS A 163 3.57 -39.75 9.63
N VAL A 164 4.86 -39.40 9.64
CA VAL A 164 5.31 -38.00 9.63
C VAL A 164 4.84 -37.30 8.35
N GLN A 165 4.94 -37.97 7.21
CA GLN A 165 4.52 -37.44 5.92
C GLN A 165 3.02 -37.16 5.84
N GLU A 166 2.18 -38.06 6.35
CA GLU A 166 0.73 -37.87 6.41
C GLU A 166 0.34 -36.70 7.33
N GLN A 167 1.03 -36.54 8.46
CA GLN A 167 0.79 -35.42 9.38
C GLN A 167 1.21 -34.08 8.79
N ILE A 168 2.34 -34.01 8.07
CA ILE A 168 2.76 -32.80 7.34
C ILE A 168 1.74 -32.44 6.26
N ARG A 169 1.21 -33.42 5.53
CA ARG A 169 0.17 -33.19 4.53
C ARG A 169 -1.09 -32.59 5.14
N ARG A 170 -1.56 -33.11 6.28
CA ARG A 170 -2.72 -32.54 7.00
C ARG A 170 -2.46 -31.12 7.49
N LEU A 171 -1.23 -30.85 7.94
CA LEU A 171 -0.82 -29.51 8.35
C LEU A 171 -0.77 -28.54 7.17
N GLU A 172 -0.26 -28.99 6.02
CA GLU A 172 -0.26 -28.24 4.75
C GLU A 172 -1.70 -27.87 4.36
N ASP A 173 -2.62 -28.84 4.32
CA ASP A 173 -4.03 -28.60 4.01
C ASP A 173 -4.64 -27.59 5.00
N THR A 174 -4.42 -27.78 6.30
CA THR A 174 -4.94 -26.89 7.34
C THR A 174 -4.47 -25.45 7.16
N LEU A 175 -3.20 -25.24 6.83
CA LEU A 175 -2.62 -23.90 6.66
C LEU A 175 -2.97 -23.29 5.30
N ARG A 176 -3.04 -24.09 4.24
CA ARG A 176 -3.41 -23.66 2.89
C ARG A 176 -4.86 -23.19 2.80
N TYR A 177 -5.76 -23.83 3.56
CA TYR A 177 -7.17 -23.44 3.66
C TYR A 177 -7.46 -22.50 4.84
N SER A 178 -6.45 -22.12 5.63
CA SER A 178 -6.60 -21.09 6.67
C SER A 178 -6.61 -19.70 6.06
N ASP A 179 -7.38 -18.77 6.65
CA ASP A 179 -7.39 -17.38 6.20
C ASP A 179 -5.98 -16.77 6.40
N PRO A 180 -5.34 -16.25 5.33
CA PRO A 180 -4.02 -15.62 5.44
C PRO A 180 -4.07 -14.28 6.18
N ASN A 181 -5.26 -13.69 6.40
CA ASN A 181 -5.39 -12.42 7.09
C ASN A 181 -5.22 -12.56 8.60
N SER A 182 -4.00 -12.35 9.08
CA SER A 182 -3.75 -12.10 10.50
C SER A 182 -4.18 -10.68 10.87
N VAL A 183 -5.03 -10.55 11.88
CA VAL A 183 -5.23 -9.25 12.55
C VAL A 183 -3.95 -8.90 13.32
N PRO A 184 -3.65 -7.60 13.56
CA PRO A 184 -2.45 -7.18 14.30
C PRO A 184 -2.27 -7.88 15.65
N ALA A 185 -3.38 -8.21 16.32
CA ALA A 185 -3.40 -8.94 17.59
C ALA A 185 -2.83 -10.38 17.51
N LEU A 186 -2.73 -10.94 16.31
CA LEU A 186 -2.26 -12.31 16.07
C LEU A 186 -0.88 -12.39 15.43
N TYR A 187 -0.21 -11.24 15.26
CA TYR A 187 1.11 -11.19 14.63
C TYR A 187 2.14 -12.05 15.37
N GLU A 188 2.13 -12.03 16.71
CA GLU A 188 3.06 -12.82 17.53
C GLU A 188 2.82 -14.32 17.36
N VAL A 189 1.57 -14.76 17.31
CA VAL A 189 1.19 -16.17 17.07
C VAL A 189 1.64 -16.62 15.68
N GLU A 190 1.56 -15.75 14.68
CA GLU A 190 2.02 -16.03 13.32
C GLU A 190 3.56 -16.13 13.25
N GLN A 191 4.30 -15.28 13.96
CA GLN A 191 5.76 -15.41 14.07
C GLN A 191 6.16 -16.72 14.76
N LEU A 192 5.45 -17.11 15.82
CA LEU A 192 5.68 -18.34 16.54
C LEU A 192 5.39 -19.57 15.65
N LEU A 193 4.34 -19.55 14.83
CA LEU A 193 4.08 -20.59 13.82
C LEU A 193 5.23 -20.73 12.81
N LEU A 194 5.72 -19.60 12.27
CA LEU A 194 6.84 -19.60 11.34
C LEU A 194 8.12 -20.17 11.97
N GLN A 195 8.40 -19.81 13.23
CA GLN A 195 9.53 -20.34 13.96
C GLN A 195 9.42 -21.86 14.15
N LYS A 196 8.26 -22.36 14.57
CA LYS A 196 8.04 -23.80 14.74
C LYS A 196 8.15 -24.58 13.43
N ILE A 197 7.69 -24.02 12.31
CA ILE A 197 7.85 -24.63 10.98
C ILE A 197 9.32 -24.66 10.55
N SER A 198 10.09 -23.61 10.86
CA SER A 198 11.54 -23.62 10.63
C SER A 198 12.23 -24.71 11.45
N LEU A 199 11.86 -24.87 12.73
CA LEU A 199 12.39 -25.93 13.57
C LEU A 199 12.02 -27.32 13.02
N LEU A 200 10.81 -27.50 12.50
CA LEU A 200 10.40 -28.73 11.84
C LEU A 200 11.24 -29.01 10.59
N GLU A 201 11.58 -28.00 9.79
CA GLU A 201 12.47 -28.15 8.63
C GLU A 201 13.88 -28.60 9.04
N ASP A 202 14.42 -27.99 10.09
CA ASP A 202 15.72 -28.36 10.65
C ASP A 202 15.68 -29.80 11.18
N GLN A 203 14.62 -30.17 11.91
CA GLN A 203 14.39 -31.52 12.44
C GLN A 203 14.35 -32.57 11.32
N VAL A 204 13.65 -32.28 10.22
CA VAL A 204 13.58 -33.17 9.05
C VAL A 204 14.93 -33.29 8.34
N SER A 205 15.69 -32.19 8.28
CA SER A 205 17.05 -32.20 7.73
C SER A 205 18.00 -33.02 8.61
N LEU A 206 17.82 -33.00 9.93
CA LEU A 206 18.56 -33.85 10.86
C LEU A 206 18.24 -35.34 10.67
N ILE A 207 16.95 -35.70 10.51
CA ILE A 207 16.54 -37.09 10.20
C ILE A 207 17.27 -37.61 8.96
N ALA A 208 17.43 -36.76 7.93
CA ALA A 208 18.12 -37.13 6.70
C ALA A 208 19.59 -37.53 6.93
N THR A 209 20.26 -36.86 7.87
CA THR A 209 21.68 -37.05 8.18
C THR A 209 21.96 -38.04 9.32
N ALA A 210 20.95 -38.40 10.11
CA ALA A 210 21.10 -39.21 11.32
C ALA A 210 21.34 -40.70 11.04
N VAL A 211 21.95 -41.38 12.01
CA VAL A 211 22.15 -42.84 12.06
C VAL A 211 20.81 -43.56 12.32
N PRO A 212 20.56 -44.78 11.80
CA PRO A 212 19.25 -45.45 11.89
C PRO A 212 18.60 -45.47 13.29
N ASP A 213 19.38 -45.73 14.34
CA ASP A 213 18.87 -45.75 15.73
C ASP A 213 18.40 -44.37 16.23
N GLN A 214 19.00 -43.29 15.72
CA GLN A 214 18.62 -41.91 16.07
C GLN A 214 17.47 -41.39 15.21
N ARG A 215 17.25 -41.95 14.01
CA ARG A 215 16.16 -41.53 13.11
C ARG A 215 14.80 -41.73 13.72
N GLU A 216 14.57 -42.82 14.45
CA GLU A 216 13.28 -43.07 15.09
C GLU A 216 12.95 -42.05 16.19
N GLN A 217 13.96 -41.66 16.98
CA GLN A 217 13.80 -40.67 18.03
C GLN A 217 13.52 -39.28 17.44
N LEU A 218 14.29 -38.89 16.42
CA LEU A 218 14.08 -37.62 15.72
C LEU A 218 12.72 -37.57 14.99
N ALA A 219 12.25 -38.70 14.45
CA ALA A 219 10.91 -38.80 13.86
C ALA A 219 9.79 -38.62 14.90
N ASN A 220 9.96 -39.13 16.12
CA ASN A 220 9.00 -38.89 17.20
C ASN A 220 8.97 -37.42 17.64
N GLU A 221 10.14 -36.79 17.75
CA GLU A 221 10.24 -35.36 18.04
C GLU A 221 9.60 -34.51 16.93
N ALA A 222 9.81 -34.88 15.66
CA ALA A 222 9.12 -34.23 14.53
C ALA A 222 7.59 -34.36 14.62
N LEU A 223 7.07 -35.53 15.04
CA LEU A 223 5.63 -35.71 15.26
C LEU A 223 5.09 -34.81 16.37
N LEU A 224 5.82 -34.68 17.48
CA LEU A 224 5.44 -33.77 18.57
C LEU A 224 5.43 -32.30 18.11
N LEU A 225 6.43 -31.90 17.32
CA LEU A 225 6.46 -30.56 16.72
C LEU A 225 5.27 -30.33 15.77
N ILE A 226 4.91 -31.31 14.94
CA ILE A 226 3.75 -31.18 14.05
C ILE A 226 2.45 -30.99 14.85
N GLN A 227 2.24 -31.76 15.91
CA GLN A 227 1.06 -31.63 16.78
C GLN A 227 1.00 -30.26 17.46
N ASP A 228 2.16 -29.75 17.90
CA ASP A 228 2.25 -28.43 18.53
C ASP A 228 1.99 -27.29 17.53
N ILE A 229 2.49 -27.41 16.29
CA ILE A 229 2.17 -26.47 15.20
C ILE A 229 0.67 -26.52 14.90
N GLU A 230 0.08 -27.71 14.78
CA GLU A 230 -1.35 -27.86 14.50
C GLU A 230 -2.21 -27.24 15.60
N ARG A 231 -1.87 -27.48 16.87
CA ARG A 231 -2.55 -26.85 18.01
C ARG A 231 -2.48 -25.32 17.93
N THR A 232 -1.29 -24.79 17.67
CA THR A 232 -1.06 -23.34 17.54
C THR A 232 -1.87 -22.77 16.36
N ALA A 233 -1.93 -23.48 15.23
CA ALA A 233 -2.68 -23.06 14.06
C ALA A 233 -4.20 -23.05 14.31
N ARG A 234 -4.72 -24.06 15.01
CA ARG A 234 -6.14 -24.11 15.41
C ARG A 234 -6.50 -22.99 16.38
N GLU A 235 -5.64 -22.72 17.35
CA GLU A 235 -5.81 -21.61 18.30
C GLU A 235 -5.78 -20.26 17.60
N ARG A 236 -4.86 -20.06 16.64
CA ARG A 236 -4.86 -18.87 15.79
C ARG A 236 -6.18 -18.71 15.03
N ASN A 237 -6.71 -19.80 14.48
CA ASN A 237 -7.98 -19.76 13.73
C ASN A 237 -9.19 -19.48 14.63
N SER A 238 -9.23 -20.01 15.86
CA SER A 238 -10.32 -19.70 16.79
C SER A 238 -10.29 -18.24 17.24
N GLN A 239 -9.10 -17.71 17.52
CA GLN A 239 -8.91 -16.29 17.85
C GLN A 239 -9.27 -15.39 16.65
N LEU A 240 -8.95 -15.78 15.42
CA LEU A 240 -9.41 -15.06 14.21
C LEU A 240 -10.93 -15.01 14.11
N LEU A 241 -11.61 -16.12 14.37
CA LEU A 241 -13.08 -16.16 14.34
C LEU A 241 -13.70 -15.24 15.40
N GLN A 242 -13.14 -15.24 16.61
CA GLN A 242 -13.58 -14.34 17.70
C GLN A 242 -13.34 -12.87 17.36
N ALA A 243 -12.16 -12.53 16.84
CA ALA A 243 -11.82 -11.15 16.46
C ALA A 243 -12.74 -10.62 15.35
N LYS A 244 -13.14 -11.47 14.40
CA LYS A 244 -14.10 -11.11 13.35
C LYS A 244 -15.51 -10.93 13.91
N ALA A 245 -15.96 -11.82 14.78
CA ALA A 245 -17.29 -11.78 15.40
C ALA A 245 -17.46 -10.59 16.38
N GLY A 246 -16.39 -10.13 17.02
CA GLY A 246 -16.42 -8.96 17.90
C GLY A 246 -16.30 -7.61 17.19
N SER A 247 -16.14 -7.59 15.86
CA SER A 247 -16.00 -6.35 15.06
C SER A 247 -17.27 -5.94 14.30
N THR A 248 -18.37 -6.69 14.45
CA THR A 248 -19.73 -6.33 13.99
C THR A 248 -20.49 -5.58 15.06
#